data_AF-A0A7Y5WGE8-F1
#
_entry.id   AF-A0A7Y5WGE8-F1
#
_cell.length_a   1.000
_cell.length_b   1.000
_cell.length_c   1.000
_cell.angle_alpha   90.00
_cell.angle_beta   90.00
_cell.angle_gamma   90.00
#
_symmetry.space_group_name_H-M   'P 1'
#
loop_
_entity.id
_entity.type
_entity.pdbx_description
1 polymer ?
#
loop_
_entity_poly.entity_id
_entity_poly.type
_entity_poly.pdbx_seq_one_letter_code
_entity_poly.pdbx_strand_id
1 'polypeptide(L)'
;RIYLTQGVVLWFVSLPVQVAAFESTAPNPVTWLGVAVWLAGFVVETVADRQLVRFRADPASRGRVLDTGLWRWSRHPNYFGDACAWWGLALVSFSAWPGILTVLSPVLMTWLLARGSGKPLLEKDIGTRRPGYADYVRRTSGFVPLPPRRT
;
A
#
# COMPACT_ATOMS: atom_id res chain seq x y z
N ARG A 1 1.58 -26.49 1.74
CA ARG A 1 1.40 -25.96 0.36
C ARG A 1 1.35 -24.42 0.34
N ILE A 2 0.63 -23.75 1.24
CA ILE A 2 0.55 -22.26 1.32
C ILE A 2 1.92 -21.59 1.51
N TYR A 3 2.79 -22.15 2.36
CA TYR A 3 4.12 -21.59 2.62
C TYR A 3 5.07 -21.60 1.42
N LEU A 4 4.92 -22.55 0.49
CA LEU A 4 5.76 -22.60 -0.71
C LEU A 4 5.41 -21.44 -1.65
N THR A 5 4.11 -21.20 -1.85
CA THR A 5 3.62 -20.08 -2.65
C THR A 5 4.02 -18.74 -2.04
N GLN A 6 3.92 -18.60 -0.71
CA GLN A 6 4.38 -17.40 0.01
C GLN A 6 5.90 -17.21 -0.12
N GLY A 7 6.69 -18.28 -0.05
CA GLY A 7 8.15 -18.23 -0.23
C GLY A 7 8.56 -17.77 -1.63
N VAL A 8 7.89 -18.27 -2.67
CA VAL A 8 8.15 -17.85 -4.07
C VAL A 8 7.81 -16.36 -4.27
N VAL A 9 6.68 -15.90 -3.73
CA VAL A 9 6.30 -14.48 -3.80
C VAL A 9 7.29 -13.61 -3.04
N LEU A 10 7.72 -14.01 -1.85
CA LEU A 10 8.70 -13.29 -1.05
C LEU A 10 10.05 -13.18 -1.78
N TRP A 11 10.53 -14.30 -2.34
CA TRP A 11 11.75 -14.33 -3.13
C TRP A 11 11.66 -13.36 -4.33
N PHE A 12 10.59 -13.45 -5.11
CA PHE A 12 10.39 -12.60 -6.28
C PHE A 12 10.26 -11.10 -5.93
N VAL A 13 9.57 -10.79 -4.85
CA VAL A 13 9.33 -9.41 -4.46
C VAL A 13 10.55 -8.78 -3.78
N SER A 14 11.46 -9.59 -3.22
CA SER A 14 12.74 -9.12 -2.67
C SER A 14 13.81 -8.78 -3.73
N LEU A 15 13.58 -9.08 -5.02
CA LEU A 15 14.54 -8.84 -6.11
C LEU A 15 15.05 -7.39 -6.19
N PRO A 16 14.23 -6.32 -6.04
CA PRO A 16 14.73 -4.95 -6.05
C PRO A 16 15.79 -4.70 -4.96
N VAL A 17 15.57 -5.24 -3.76
CA VAL A 17 16.49 -5.10 -2.62
C VAL A 17 17.77 -5.86 -2.87
N GLN A 18 17.69 -7.08 -3.41
CA GLN A 18 18.87 -7.86 -3.77
C GLN A 18 19.72 -7.13 -4.81
N VAL A 19 19.11 -6.64 -5.89
CA VAL A 19 19.84 -5.90 -6.95
C VAL A 19 20.48 -4.64 -6.39
N ALA A 20 19.72 -3.85 -5.61
CA ALA A 20 20.24 -2.62 -5.00
C ALA A 20 21.40 -2.87 -4.01
N ALA A 21 21.38 -4.01 -3.30
CA ALA A 21 22.41 -4.35 -2.31
C ALA A 21 23.78 -4.73 -2.93
N PHE A 22 23.78 -5.19 -4.19
CA PHE A 22 25.01 -5.53 -4.92
C PHE A 22 25.47 -4.42 -5.87
N GLU A 23 24.73 -3.31 -5.92
CA GLU A 23 25.11 -2.15 -6.72
C GLU A 23 26.23 -1.36 -6.01
N SER A 24 27.26 -0.98 -6.77
CA SER A 24 28.43 -0.26 -6.25
C SER A 24 28.55 1.16 -6.79
N THR A 25 27.65 1.57 -7.69
CA THR A 25 27.55 2.96 -8.13
C THR A 25 27.04 3.87 -7.02
N ALA A 26 27.54 5.11 -7.04
CA ALA A 26 27.10 6.15 -6.13
C ALA A 26 25.59 6.47 -6.34
N PRO A 27 24.85 6.83 -5.29
CA PRO A 27 23.44 7.22 -5.40
C PRO A 27 23.25 8.34 -6.42
N ASN A 28 22.36 8.11 -7.38
CA ASN A 28 22.01 9.09 -8.40
C ASN A 28 20.63 9.73 -8.08
N PRO A 29 20.17 10.73 -8.86
CA PRO A 29 18.87 11.37 -8.61
C PRO A 29 17.68 10.40 -8.61
N VAL A 30 17.73 9.30 -9.36
CA VAL A 30 16.69 8.26 -9.39
C VAL A 30 16.69 7.48 -8.08
N THR A 31 17.86 7.16 -7.53
CA THR A 31 17.99 6.56 -6.20
C THR A 31 17.33 7.42 -5.14
N TRP A 32 17.61 8.74 -5.13
CA TRP A 32 17.00 9.67 -4.18
C TRP A 32 15.50 9.84 -4.37
N LEU A 33 15.02 9.83 -5.61
CA LEU A 33 13.59 9.80 -5.89
C LEU A 33 12.93 8.54 -5.31
N GLY A 34 13.56 7.37 -5.48
CA GLY A 34 13.10 6.11 -4.89
C GLY A 34 13.03 6.17 -3.37
N VAL A 35 14.06 6.70 -2.71
CA VAL A 35 14.08 6.92 -1.25
C VAL A 35 12.95 7.86 -0.83
N ALA A 36 12.72 8.96 -1.56
CA ALA A 36 11.66 9.91 -1.25
C ALA A 36 10.26 9.28 -1.39
N VAL A 37 10.03 8.51 -2.45
CA VAL A 37 8.78 7.77 -2.66
C VAL A 37 8.56 6.72 -1.58
N TRP A 38 9.61 6.00 -1.19
CA TRP A 38 9.56 5.03 -0.10
C TRP A 38 9.20 5.69 1.24
N LEU A 39 9.89 6.79 1.60
CA LEU A 39 9.64 7.54 2.82
C LEU A 39 8.20 8.09 2.86
N ALA A 40 7.72 8.64 1.75
CA ALA A 40 6.35 9.12 1.65
C ALA A 40 5.34 7.98 1.86
N GLY A 41 5.57 6.81 1.22
CA GLY A 41 4.76 5.61 1.41
C GLY A 41 4.71 5.15 2.87
N PHE A 42 5.88 5.04 3.49
CA PHE A 42 6.04 4.63 4.89
C PHE A 42 5.32 5.59 5.86
N VAL A 43 5.42 6.90 5.64
CA VAL A 43 4.71 7.90 6.44
C VAL A 43 3.19 7.76 6.28
N VAL A 44 2.70 7.61 5.04
CA VAL A 44 1.27 7.42 4.76
C VAL A 44 0.75 6.16 5.46
N GLU A 45 1.47 5.05 5.34
CA GLU A 45 1.13 3.78 5.98
C GLU A 45 1.08 3.91 7.51
N THR A 46 2.15 4.44 8.10
CA THR A 46 2.26 4.61 9.56
C THR A 46 1.15 5.50 10.11
N VAL A 47 0.83 6.60 9.42
CA VAL A 47 -0.24 7.52 9.84
C VAL A 47 -1.62 6.87 9.68
N ALA A 48 -1.86 6.17 8.57
CA ALA A 48 -3.12 5.46 8.31
C ALA A 48 -3.40 4.39 9.36
N ASP A 49 -2.40 3.58 9.70
CA ASP A 49 -2.52 2.53 10.69
C ASP A 49 -2.71 3.10 12.10
N ARG A 50 -1.98 4.17 12.45
CA ARG A 50 -2.20 4.88 13.72
C ARG A 50 -3.63 5.44 13.84
N GLN A 51 -4.17 6.01 12.77
CA GLN A 51 -5.56 6.46 12.72
C GLN A 51 -6.53 5.29 12.95
N LEU A 52 -6.28 4.15 12.31
CA LEU A 52 -7.11 2.96 12.42
C LEU A 52 -7.02 2.29 13.80
N VAL A 53 -5.85 2.25 14.42
CA VAL A 53 -5.66 1.73 15.79
C VAL A 53 -6.40 2.61 16.79
N ARG A 54 -6.24 3.93 16.72
CA ARG A 54 -6.94 4.88 17.59
C ARG A 54 -8.46 4.77 17.44
N PHE A 55 -8.96 4.69 16.21
CA PHE A 55 -10.38 4.52 15.94
C PHE A 55 -10.93 3.20 16.49
N ARG A 56 -10.17 2.10 16.40
CA ARG A 56 -10.59 0.81 16.96
C ARG A 56 -10.56 0.77 18.49
N ALA A 57 -9.67 1.53 19.13
CA ALA A 57 -9.56 1.60 20.57
C ALA A 57 -10.70 2.41 21.23
N ASP A 58 -11.32 3.35 20.50
CA ASP A 58 -12.40 4.18 21.00
C ASP A 58 -13.76 3.42 21.05
N PRO A 59 -14.37 3.23 22.23
CA PRO A 59 -15.69 2.60 22.34
C PRO A 59 -16.80 3.34 21.58
N ALA A 60 -16.69 4.66 21.43
CA ALA A 60 -17.68 5.48 20.69
C ALA A 60 -17.63 5.23 19.18
N SER A 61 -16.56 4.60 18.69
CA SER A 61 -16.36 4.25 17.29
C SER A 61 -16.92 2.86 16.92
N ARG A 62 -17.50 2.12 17.88
CA ARG A 62 -18.15 0.83 17.64
C ARG A 62 -19.29 0.97 16.64
N GLY A 63 -19.28 0.13 15.60
CA GLY A 63 -20.27 0.14 14.52
C GLY A 63 -20.13 1.27 13.49
N ARG A 64 -19.29 2.28 13.73
CA ARG A 64 -19.08 3.43 12.82
C ARG A 64 -18.02 3.15 11.76
N VAL A 65 -17.97 3.93 10.69
CA VAL A 65 -16.92 3.82 9.66
C VAL A 65 -15.90 4.94 9.85
N LEU A 66 -14.61 4.61 9.73
CA LEU A 66 -13.55 5.61 9.76
C LEU A 66 -13.51 6.33 8.40
N ASP A 67 -14.05 7.54 8.34
CA ASP A 67 -14.12 8.36 7.13
C ASP A 67 -13.41 9.71 7.26
N THR A 68 -12.48 9.81 8.21
CA THR A 68 -11.69 11.02 8.50
C THR A 68 -10.19 10.79 8.22
N GLY A 69 -9.40 11.87 8.21
CA GLY A 69 -7.96 11.77 7.99
C GLY A 69 -7.62 11.21 6.61
N LEU A 70 -6.67 10.26 6.54
CA LEU A 70 -6.28 9.62 5.28
C LEU A 70 -7.38 8.70 4.73
N TRP A 71 -8.18 8.14 5.63
CA TRP A 71 -9.31 7.26 5.30
C TRP A 71 -10.46 8.00 4.60
N ARG A 72 -10.46 9.35 4.61
CA ARG A 72 -11.39 10.14 3.79
C ARG A 72 -11.04 10.11 2.29
N TRP A 73 -9.77 9.90 1.96
CA TRP A 73 -9.22 10.03 0.60
C TRP A 73 -9.10 8.68 -0.08
N SER A 74 -8.83 7.62 0.69
CA SER A 74 -8.79 6.25 0.22
C SER A 74 -9.41 5.33 1.27
N ARG A 75 -10.03 4.25 0.83
CA ARG A 75 -10.52 3.17 1.69
C ARG A 75 -9.40 2.30 2.24
N HIS A 76 -8.23 2.31 1.63
CA HIS A 76 -7.05 1.55 2.06
C HIS A 76 -5.79 2.41 1.89
N PRO A 77 -5.67 3.52 2.64
CA PRO A 77 -4.54 4.43 2.52
C PRO A 77 -3.23 3.77 2.95
N ASN A 78 -3.29 2.82 3.88
CA ASN A 78 -2.14 1.99 4.27
C ASN A 78 -1.64 1.11 3.10
N TYR A 79 -2.54 0.50 2.33
CA TYR A 79 -2.14 -0.31 1.17
C TYR A 79 -1.53 0.54 0.05
N PHE A 80 -1.98 1.79 -0.08
CA PHE A 80 -1.33 2.75 -0.97
C PHE A 80 0.08 3.09 -0.48
N GLY A 81 0.26 3.31 0.83
CA GLY A 81 1.57 3.51 1.45
C GLY A 81 2.53 2.34 1.19
N ASP A 82 2.08 1.11 1.40
CA ASP A 82 2.84 -0.11 1.11
C ASP A 82 3.21 -0.21 -0.39
N ALA A 83 2.25 0.05 -1.29
CA ALA A 83 2.56 0.10 -2.72
C ALA A 83 3.61 1.18 -3.06
N CYS A 84 3.51 2.38 -2.48
CA CYS A 84 4.54 3.41 -2.64
C CYS A 84 5.91 2.93 -2.12
N ALA A 85 5.97 2.20 -1.01
CA ALA A 85 7.21 1.62 -0.52
C ALA A 85 7.82 0.66 -1.55
N TRP A 86 7.03 -0.25 -2.13
CA TRP A 86 7.51 -1.17 -3.18
C TRP A 86 7.99 -0.43 -4.43
N TRP A 87 7.26 0.59 -4.87
CA TRP A 87 7.68 1.43 -6.00
C TRP A 87 8.96 2.21 -5.69
N GLY A 88 9.13 2.70 -4.47
CA GLY A 88 10.36 3.36 -4.02
C GLY A 88 11.56 2.42 -4.07
N LEU A 89 11.42 1.18 -3.60
CA LEU A 89 12.47 0.15 -3.69
C LEU A 89 12.83 -0.20 -5.13
N ALA A 90 11.84 -0.29 -6.03
CA ALA A 90 12.09 -0.51 -7.45
C ALA A 90 12.80 0.68 -8.11
N LEU A 91 12.44 1.92 -7.77
CA LEU A 91 13.16 3.09 -8.27
C LEU A 91 14.62 3.11 -7.82
N VAL A 92 14.90 2.68 -6.59
CA VAL A 92 16.28 2.49 -6.11
C VAL A 92 17.02 1.46 -6.97
N SER A 93 16.41 0.32 -7.27
CA SER A 93 17.06 -0.71 -8.10
C SER A 93 17.23 -0.29 -9.56
N PHE A 94 16.40 0.60 -10.11
CA PHE A 94 16.51 1.07 -11.51
C PHE A 94 17.82 1.81 -11.81
N SER A 95 18.54 2.25 -10.78
CA SER A 95 19.89 2.82 -10.91
C SER A 95 20.95 1.79 -11.35
N ALA A 96 20.65 0.50 -11.22
CA ALA A 96 21.51 -0.64 -11.54
C ALA A 96 20.98 -1.43 -12.75
N TRP A 97 21.85 -2.06 -13.54
CA TRP A 97 21.44 -3.14 -14.45
C TRP A 97 21.57 -4.50 -13.74
N PRO A 98 20.56 -5.39 -13.77
CA PRO A 98 19.31 -5.34 -14.55
C PRO A 98 18.09 -4.85 -13.72
N GLY A 99 18.27 -3.88 -12.84
CA GLY A 99 17.27 -3.44 -11.87
C GLY A 99 15.95 -2.95 -12.48
N ILE A 100 15.94 -2.46 -13.72
CA ILE A 100 14.68 -2.14 -14.43
C ILE A 100 13.74 -3.35 -14.56
N LEU A 101 14.29 -4.58 -14.63
CA LEU A 101 13.50 -5.81 -14.69
C LEU A 101 12.73 -6.08 -13.39
N THR A 102 13.15 -5.48 -12.27
CA THR A 102 12.47 -5.64 -10.99
C THR A 102 11.17 -4.84 -10.90
N VAL A 103 10.78 -4.09 -11.95
CA VAL A 103 9.47 -3.40 -12.04
C VAL A 103 8.29 -4.38 -11.93
N LEU A 104 8.50 -5.66 -12.27
CA LEU A 104 7.48 -6.68 -12.12
C LEU A 104 7.10 -6.93 -10.65
N SER A 105 8.04 -6.72 -9.72
CA SER A 105 7.82 -6.88 -8.27
C SER A 105 6.81 -5.88 -7.69
N PRO A 106 6.96 -4.54 -7.83
CA PRO A 106 5.97 -3.58 -7.33
C PRO A 106 4.65 -3.66 -8.10
N VAL A 107 4.66 -4.04 -9.39
CA VAL A 107 3.43 -4.28 -10.17
C VAL A 107 2.63 -5.43 -9.59
N LEU A 108 3.28 -6.56 -9.32
CA LEU A 108 2.65 -7.71 -8.69
C LEU A 108 2.12 -7.35 -7.29
N MET A 109 2.91 -6.66 -6.46
CA MET A 109 2.47 -6.24 -5.13
C MET A 109 1.27 -5.28 -5.19
N THR A 110 1.31 -4.28 -6.07
CA THR A 110 0.18 -3.36 -6.27
C THR A 110 -1.07 -4.12 -6.69
N TRP A 111 -0.95 -5.13 -7.58
CA TRP A 111 -2.08 -5.96 -7.99
C TRP A 111 -2.63 -6.81 -6.84
N LEU A 112 -1.76 -7.46 -6.06
CA LEU A 112 -2.14 -8.27 -4.89
C LEU A 112 -2.90 -7.45 -3.85
N LEU A 113 -2.43 -6.21 -3.59
CA LEU A 113 -3.05 -5.28 -2.65
C LEU A 113 -4.39 -4.72 -3.16
N ALA A 114 -4.43 -4.27 -4.42
CA ALA A 114 -5.58 -3.56 -4.97
C ALA A 114 -6.72 -4.46 -5.45
N ARG A 115 -6.39 -5.62 -6.04
CA ARG A 115 -7.34 -6.52 -6.72
C ARG A 115 -7.27 -7.98 -6.27
N GLY A 116 -6.18 -8.39 -5.64
CA GLY A 116 -6.01 -9.74 -5.11
C GLY A 116 -6.75 -9.97 -3.80
N SER A 117 -6.09 -10.64 -2.86
CA SER A 117 -6.65 -11.04 -1.57
C SER A 117 -6.75 -9.91 -0.54
N GLY A 118 -6.19 -8.73 -0.79
CA GLY A 118 -6.22 -7.63 0.16
C GLY A 118 -7.61 -6.99 0.25
N LYS A 119 -7.80 -5.94 -0.54
CA LYS A 119 -8.99 -5.09 -0.45
C LYS A 119 -10.33 -5.83 -0.65
N PRO A 120 -10.54 -6.65 -1.70
CA PRO A 120 -11.84 -7.28 -1.96
C PRO A 120 -12.32 -8.21 -0.84
N LEU A 121 -11.42 -8.97 -0.20
CA LEU A 121 -11.78 -9.88 0.90
C LEU A 121 -12.19 -9.11 2.16
N LEU A 122 -11.46 -8.02 2.48
CA LEU A 122 -11.79 -7.15 3.61
C LEU A 122 -13.12 -6.40 3.42
N GLU A 123 -13.42 -5.98 2.19
CA GLU A 123 -14.66 -5.24 1.90
C GLU A 123 -15.92 -6.10 1.90
N LYS A 124 -15.79 -7.41 1.59
CA LYS A 124 -16.91 -8.35 1.54
C LYS A 124 -17.63 -8.50 2.89
N ASP A 125 -16.90 -8.40 3.99
CA ASP A 125 -17.41 -8.60 5.35
C ASP A 125 -17.84 -7.31 6.06
N ILE A 126 -17.29 -6.15 5.67
CA ILE A 126 -17.54 -4.89 6.36
C ILE A 126 -18.92 -4.33 5.99
N GLY A 127 -19.38 -4.54 4.75
CA GLY A 127 -20.67 -4.04 4.27
C GLY A 127 -21.86 -4.53 5.09
N THR A 128 -21.80 -5.76 5.61
CA THR A 128 -22.84 -6.34 6.48
C THR A 128 -22.70 -5.96 7.96
N ARG A 129 -21.49 -5.63 8.43
CA ARG A 129 -21.23 -5.34 9.85
C ARG A 129 -21.38 -3.88 10.24
N ARG A 130 -21.28 -2.93 9.29
CA ARG A 130 -21.27 -1.49 9.58
C ARG A 130 -22.30 -0.72 8.73
N PRO A 131 -23.46 -0.33 9.33
CA PRO A 131 -24.39 0.59 8.69
C PRO A 131 -23.66 1.88 8.29
N GLY A 132 -23.79 2.31 7.04
CA GLY A 132 -23.08 3.48 6.48
C GLY A 132 -21.82 3.16 5.69
N TYR A 133 -21.35 1.90 5.66
CA TYR A 133 -20.20 1.51 4.83
C TYR A 133 -20.50 1.64 3.33
N ALA A 134 -21.71 1.35 2.90
CA ALA A 134 -22.12 1.52 1.50
C ALA A 134 -21.97 2.98 1.04
N ASP A 135 -22.36 3.94 1.90
CA ASP A 135 -22.26 5.38 1.61
C ASP A 135 -20.80 5.85 1.57
N TYR A 136 -19.97 5.29 2.44
CA TYR A 136 -18.53 5.50 2.43
C TYR A 136 -17.88 4.96 1.14
N VAL A 137 -18.26 3.76 0.69
CA VAL A 137 -17.78 3.17 -0.57
C VAL A 137 -18.14 4.02 -1.79
N ARG A 138 -19.33 4.64 -1.80
CA ARG A 138 -19.73 5.52 -2.92
C ARG A 138 -18.93 6.82 -2.99
N ARG A 139 -18.50 7.36 -1.84
CA ARG A 139 -17.81 8.66 -1.76
C ARG A 139 -16.29 8.57 -1.80
N THR A 140 -15.73 7.44 -1.36
CA THR A 140 -14.28 7.30 -1.12
C THR A 140 -13.60 6.39 -2.14
N SER A 141 -12.46 6.83 -2.66
CA SER A 141 -11.65 6.04 -3.59
C SER A 141 -11.21 4.72 -2.99
N GLY A 142 -11.04 3.71 -3.84
CA GLY A 142 -10.72 2.36 -3.40
C GLY A 142 -9.28 2.14 -2.97
N PHE A 143 -8.32 2.84 -3.55
CA PHE A 143 -6.89 2.53 -3.37
C PHE A 143 -6.06 3.80 -3.49
N VAL A 144 -6.13 4.47 -4.64
CA VAL A 144 -5.45 5.75 -4.86
C VAL A 144 -6.12 6.85 -4.02
N PRO A 145 -5.39 7.64 -3.22
CA PRO A 145 -5.94 8.77 -2.49
C PRO A 145 -6.49 9.80 -3.47
N LEU A 146 -7.81 9.96 -3.51
CA LEU A 146 -8.49 10.95 -4.35
C LEU A 146 -9.43 11.79 -3.49
N PRO A 147 -9.68 13.05 -3.87
CA PRO A 147 -10.69 13.86 -3.18
C PRO A 147 -12.04 13.13 -3.17
N PRO A 148 -12.73 13.07 -2.03
CA PRO A 148 -14.00 12.37 -1.92
C PRO A 148 -15.05 13.03 -2.81
N ARG A 149 -15.89 12.21 -3.45
CA ARG A 149 -16.99 12.70 -4.28
C ARG A 149 -18.01 13.40 -3.38
N ARG A 150 -18.40 14.63 -3.75
CA ARG A 150 -19.50 15.35 -3.10
C ARG A 150 -20.81 14.64 -3.50
N THR A 151 -21.54 14.16 -2.50
CA THR A 151 -22.96 13.77 -2.62
C THR A 151 -23.83 15.00 -2.72
#